data_AF-A0A2V6FTF1-F1
#
_entry.id   AF-A0A2V6FTF1-F1
#
_cell.length_a   1.000
_cell.length_b   1.000
_cell.length_c   1.000
_cell.angle_alpha   90.00
_cell.angle_beta   90.00
_cell.angle_gamma   90.00
#
_symmetry.space_group_name_H-M   'P 1'
#
loop_
_entity.id
_entity.type
_entity.pdbx_description
1 polymer ?
#
loop_
_entity_poly.entity_id
_entity_poly.type
_entity_poly.pdbx_seq_one_letter_code
_entity_poly.pdbx_strand_id
1 'polypeptide(L)'
;MLRSASRNGHCRRPNYALALARRLWQNVQKMKKVLTAMGSLAVATYTLCANGGAWQTGVPGTGSASASNKDRHTDVTIENETLKIDLYPEYAAVEVHYRMRNTGAKVQQDFFFPVERWGKNPDADTDAKAADVGHYRMTIDGREVGWTNILGPKEESSETTSGEIWEQNVSTSESWKKSVIPLERNQTREVTIRYTAKYAEQSESVSDDEHVSDAAFAYSLSPAATWKGPIGKGKIEINILHPEPEDVSIEAPKERFRKISDTRYEWEFENLEPTPADDIRIIAHSKYDSYPTGYSEEDLQRHASYVIRNDQYFLDHTDYDATASSTLSAQGKRNYDVVNIKADSQRELQTPWCEGVEGDGVGESITLDGQGRWHRRKHHARC
;
A
#
# COMPACT_ATOMS: atom_id res chain seq x y z
N MET A 1 87.02 -44.55 30.56
CA MET A 1 86.05 -45.54 30.07
C MET A 1 84.70 -44.82 29.96
N LEU A 2 84.35 -44.21 28.82
CA LEU A 2 83.67 -44.74 27.62
C LEU A 2 82.20 -45.14 27.80
N ARG A 3 81.37 -44.54 26.91
CA ARG A 3 79.95 -44.74 26.51
C ARG A 3 78.92 -43.82 27.22
N SER A 4 78.18 -42.91 26.57
CA SER A 4 77.47 -42.79 25.25
C SER A 4 75.96 -43.09 25.34
N ALA A 5 75.16 -42.27 24.62
CA ALA A 5 73.72 -42.32 24.29
C ALA A 5 72.73 -41.68 25.30
N SER A 6 71.63 -41.00 24.92
CA SER A 6 71.11 -40.46 23.65
C SER A 6 69.87 -39.61 23.99
N ARG A 7 69.60 -38.58 23.18
CA ARG A 7 68.44 -37.68 23.22
C ARG A 7 67.10 -38.40 23.04
N ASN A 8 66.01 -37.84 23.61
CA ASN A 8 64.81 -37.45 22.86
C ASN A 8 63.83 -36.66 23.76
N GLY A 9 63.68 -35.36 23.47
CA GLY A 9 62.61 -34.52 24.00
C GLY A 9 61.44 -34.47 23.03
N HIS A 10 60.26 -34.92 23.48
CA HIS A 10 59.00 -34.70 22.77
C HIS A 10 58.22 -33.57 23.43
N CYS A 11 58.23 -32.41 22.76
CA CYS A 11 57.37 -31.28 23.05
C CYS A 11 55.96 -31.58 22.51
N ARG A 12 55.02 -31.95 23.40
CA ARG A 12 53.59 -32.09 23.05
C ARG A 12 52.95 -30.71 22.96
N ARG A 13 52.65 -30.25 21.75
CA ARG A 13 51.75 -29.10 21.54
C ARG A 13 50.30 -29.57 21.66
N PRO A 14 49.43 -28.89 22.44
CA PRO A 14 48.01 -29.20 22.49
C PRO A 14 47.30 -28.74 21.21
N ASN A 15 46.45 -29.62 20.67
CA ASN A 15 45.64 -29.44 19.47
C ASN A 15 44.50 -28.42 19.68
N TYR A 16 44.82 -27.13 19.81
CA TYR A 16 43.82 -26.05 19.89
C TYR A 16 43.02 -25.86 18.59
N ALA A 17 43.62 -26.17 17.43
CA ALA A 17 42.97 -25.99 16.12
C ALA A 17 41.75 -26.90 15.91
N LEU A 18 41.79 -28.12 16.43
CA LEU A 18 40.69 -29.09 16.30
C LEU A 18 39.50 -28.77 17.21
N ALA A 19 39.75 -28.17 18.38
CA ALA A 19 38.69 -27.73 19.29
C ALA A 19 37.95 -26.49 18.75
N LEU A 20 38.67 -25.55 18.14
CA LEU A 20 38.07 -24.37 17.51
C LEU A 20 37.25 -24.73 16.27
N ALA A 21 37.78 -25.63 15.42
CA ALA A 21 37.07 -26.12 14.23
C ALA A 21 35.77 -26.88 14.59
N ARG A 22 35.77 -27.67 15.68
CA ARG A 22 34.54 -28.32 16.16
C ARG A 22 33.52 -27.34 16.73
N ARG A 23 33.95 -26.28 17.44
CA ARG A 23 33.04 -25.23 17.92
C ARG A 23 32.41 -24.45 16.77
N LEU A 24 33.20 -24.07 15.76
CA LEU A 24 32.71 -23.37 14.58
C LEU A 24 31.73 -24.24 13.77
N TRP A 25 32.05 -25.52 13.56
CA TRP A 25 31.16 -26.44 12.84
C TRP A 25 29.85 -26.73 13.60
N GLN A 26 29.89 -26.84 14.94
CA GLN A 26 28.69 -26.99 15.77
C GLN A 26 27.81 -25.72 15.78
N ASN A 27 28.41 -24.53 15.73
CA ASN A 27 27.65 -23.28 15.61
C ASN A 27 27.01 -23.12 14.22
N VAL A 28 27.72 -23.51 13.14
CA VAL A 28 27.16 -23.53 11.77
C VAL A 28 26.00 -24.53 11.66
N GLN A 29 26.08 -25.69 12.31
CA GLN A 29 24.98 -26.67 12.33
C GLN A 29 23.80 -26.24 13.21
N LYS A 30 24.04 -25.48 14.29
CA LYS A 30 22.97 -24.86 15.10
C LYS A 30 22.25 -23.75 14.35
N MET A 31 22.97 -22.90 13.60
CA MET A 31 22.33 -21.86 12.76
C MET A 31 21.50 -22.47 11.64
N LYS A 32 21.98 -23.56 10.99
CA LYS A 32 21.18 -24.27 9.97
C LYS A 32 19.87 -24.84 10.50
N LYS A 33 19.81 -25.26 11.77
CA LYS A 33 18.58 -25.80 12.39
C LYS A 33 17.65 -24.72 12.95
N VAL A 34 18.14 -23.51 13.16
CA VAL A 34 17.30 -22.34 13.50
C VAL A 34 16.74 -21.69 12.24
N LEU A 35 17.47 -21.73 11.11
CA LEU A 35 17.00 -21.22 9.82
C LEU A 35 15.89 -22.07 9.15
N THR A 36 15.66 -23.33 9.57
CA THR A 36 14.64 -24.20 8.92
C THR A 36 13.23 -24.06 9.51
N ALA A 37 12.98 -23.07 10.36
CA ALA A 37 11.68 -22.81 10.96
C ALA A 37 11.24 -21.33 10.81
N MET A 38 11.61 -20.68 9.71
CA MET A 38 10.98 -19.44 9.29
C MET A 38 9.86 -19.79 8.31
N GLY A 39 8.65 -19.91 8.84
CA GLY A 39 7.46 -19.86 8.01
C GLY A 39 7.37 -18.48 7.38
N SER A 40 7.10 -18.45 6.07
CA SER A 40 6.81 -17.22 5.32
C SER A 40 5.70 -16.44 6.03
N LEU A 41 5.99 -15.19 6.40
CA LEU A 41 4.99 -14.30 6.98
C LEU A 41 4.47 -13.39 5.87
N ALA A 42 3.30 -13.70 5.32
CA ALA A 42 2.59 -12.80 4.42
C ALA A 42 1.76 -11.81 5.24
N VAL A 43 2.15 -10.54 5.27
CA VAL A 43 1.36 -9.48 5.90
C VAL A 43 0.62 -8.70 4.80
N ALA A 44 -0.68 -9.00 4.67
CA ALA A 44 -1.59 -8.34 3.73
C ALA A 44 -2.57 -7.43 4.48
N THR A 45 -2.47 -6.12 4.30
CA THR A 45 -3.49 -5.14 4.76
C THR A 45 -3.91 -4.23 3.62
N TYR A 46 -5.17 -4.33 3.19
CA TYR A 46 -5.67 -3.63 2.00
C TYR A 46 -6.99 -2.94 2.25
N THR A 47 -7.15 -1.77 1.65
CA THR A 47 -8.38 -0.99 1.71
C THR A 47 -8.65 -0.38 0.35
N LEU A 48 -9.78 -0.75 -0.21
CA LEU A 48 -10.30 -0.31 -1.50
C LEU A 48 -11.66 0.32 -1.30
N CYS A 49 -12.06 1.09 -2.29
CA CYS A 49 -13.16 2.03 -2.19
C CYS A 49 -13.88 2.09 -3.53
N ALA A 50 -15.11 2.59 -3.52
CA ALA A 50 -15.87 2.64 -4.76
C ALA A 50 -16.98 3.67 -4.70
N ASN A 51 -17.66 3.86 -5.82
CA ASN A 51 -18.88 4.63 -5.88
C ASN A 51 -19.90 4.12 -4.85
N GLY A 52 -20.58 5.06 -4.20
CA GLY A 52 -21.64 4.65 -3.30
C GLY A 52 -22.88 4.18 -4.06
N GLY A 53 -23.47 3.08 -3.60
CA GLY A 53 -24.73 2.54 -4.12
C GLY A 53 -25.96 2.93 -3.28
N ALA A 54 -27.15 2.86 -3.88
CA ALA A 54 -28.43 3.11 -3.21
C ALA A 54 -28.85 1.94 -2.29
N TRP A 55 -28.51 0.73 -2.69
CA TRP A 55 -28.54 -0.55 -1.96
C TRP A 55 -27.62 -1.50 -2.72
N GLN A 56 -27.12 -2.56 -2.10
CA GLN A 56 -26.39 -3.58 -2.85
C GLN A 56 -26.95 -4.97 -2.59
N THR A 57 -27.74 -5.43 -3.55
CA THR A 57 -28.06 -6.84 -3.72
C THR A 57 -27.52 -7.28 -5.07
N GLY A 58 -26.47 -8.09 -5.09
CA GLY A 58 -26.11 -8.86 -6.29
C GLY A 58 -25.48 -8.10 -7.46
N VAL A 59 -24.55 -7.17 -7.21
CA VAL A 59 -23.47 -6.96 -8.21
C VAL A 59 -22.49 -8.14 -8.01
N PRO A 60 -22.34 -9.04 -8.99
CA PRO A 60 -21.42 -10.18 -8.86
C PRO A 60 -20.01 -9.69 -8.51
N GLY A 61 -19.45 -10.17 -7.41
CA GLY A 61 -18.06 -9.89 -7.03
C GLY A 61 -17.84 -8.71 -6.06
N THR A 62 -18.83 -7.86 -5.72
CA THR A 62 -18.62 -6.77 -4.75
C THR A 62 -19.13 -7.07 -3.35
N GLY A 63 -19.69 -8.24 -3.09
CA GLY A 63 -20.32 -8.55 -1.79
C GLY A 63 -21.61 -7.74 -1.59
N SER A 64 -22.70 -8.38 -1.17
CA SER A 64 -23.99 -7.67 -1.08
C SER A 64 -24.04 -6.81 0.19
N ALA A 65 -24.11 -5.48 0.15
CA ALA A 65 -24.72 -4.72 1.26
C ALA A 65 -26.23 -5.01 1.30
N SER A 66 -26.59 -6.24 1.66
CA SER A 66 -27.95 -6.75 1.52
C SER A 66 -28.87 -6.02 2.49
N ALA A 67 -29.54 -4.98 2.01
CA ALA A 67 -30.94 -4.88 2.31
C ALA A 67 -31.58 -6.10 1.67
N SER A 68 -32.04 -7.05 2.49
CA SER A 68 -32.59 -8.37 2.15
C SER A 68 -33.85 -8.35 1.26
N ASN A 69 -34.04 -7.32 0.44
CA ASN A 69 -35.25 -7.03 -0.28
C ASN A 69 -34.92 -6.69 -1.75
N LYS A 70 -35.07 -7.71 -2.61
CA LYS A 70 -34.86 -7.64 -4.07
C LYS A 70 -35.84 -6.71 -4.78
N ASP A 71 -36.87 -6.21 -4.08
CA ASP A 71 -37.90 -5.31 -4.62
C ASP A 71 -37.56 -3.82 -4.41
N ARG A 72 -36.40 -3.50 -3.80
CA ARG A 72 -35.98 -2.12 -3.60
C ARG A 72 -35.52 -1.48 -4.91
N HIS A 73 -36.19 -0.40 -5.27
CA HIS A 73 -35.81 0.53 -6.32
C HIS A 73 -35.71 1.94 -5.70
N THR A 74 -34.92 2.82 -6.30
CA THR A 74 -34.79 4.24 -5.93
C THR A 74 -35.35 5.06 -7.07
N ASP A 75 -35.91 6.21 -6.73
CA ASP A 75 -36.21 7.26 -7.68
C ASP A 75 -35.11 8.32 -7.78
N VAL A 76 -33.96 8.08 -7.17
CA VAL A 76 -32.82 8.99 -7.15
C VAL A 76 -31.88 8.68 -8.30
N THR A 77 -31.59 9.69 -9.11
CA THR A 77 -30.68 9.64 -10.25
C THR A 77 -29.37 10.36 -9.92
N ILE A 78 -28.24 9.92 -10.47
CA ILE A 78 -27.00 10.70 -10.46
C ILE A 78 -26.95 11.56 -11.73
N GLU A 79 -27.12 12.87 -11.59
CA GLU A 79 -27.07 13.80 -12.72
C GLU A 79 -25.62 14.11 -13.15
N ASN A 80 -24.71 14.19 -12.18
CA ASN A 80 -23.29 14.45 -12.41
C ASN A 80 -22.42 13.70 -11.40
N GLU A 81 -21.29 13.16 -11.86
CA GLU A 81 -20.21 12.64 -11.02
C GLU A 81 -18.86 13.27 -11.40
N THR A 82 -18.18 13.88 -10.43
CA THR A 82 -16.79 14.33 -10.59
C THR A 82 -15.91 13.59 -9.61
N LEU A 83 -15.01 12.74 -10.11
CA LEU A 83 -14.06 11.96 -9.32
C LEU A 83 -12.65 12.51 -9.53
N LYS A 84 -11.96 12.80 -8.43
CA LYS A 84 -10.56 13.19 -8.43
C LYS A 84 -9.76 12.21 -7.58
N ILE A 85 -8.70 11.66 -8.17
CA ILE A 85 -7.77 10.74 -7.53
C ILE A 85 -6.39 11.37 -7.61
N ASP A 86 -5.83 11.73 -6.46
CA ASP A 86 -4.45 12.23 -6.33
C ASP A 86 -3.57 11.11 -5.77
N LEU A 87 -2.64 10.59 -6.57
CA LEU A 87 -1.75 9.49 -6.23
C LEU A 87 -0.47 10.02 -5.59
N TYR A 88 -0.31 9.82 -4.28
CA TYR A 88 0.91 10.10 -3.53
C TYR A 88 1.80 8.85 -3.44
N PRO A 89 3.05 8.95 -2.95
CA PRO A 89 3.91 7.79 -2.71
C PRO A 89 3.29 6.66 -1.90
N GLU A 90 2.53 6.94 -0.84
CA GLU A 90 2.09 5.87 0.06
C GLU A 90 0.57 5.60 0.03
N TYR A 91 -0.18 6.49 -0.64
CA TYR A 91 -1.63 6.46 -0.63
C TYR A 91 -2.23 7.24 -1.80
N ALA A 92 -3.48 6.95 -2.11
CA ALA A 92 -4.33 7.79 -2.94
C ALA A 92 -5.24 8.68 -2.08
N ALA A 93 -5.29 9.97 -2.35
CA ALA A 93 -6.34 10.86 -1.84
C ALA A 93 -7.46 10.94 -2.86
N VAL A 94 -8.69 10.68 -2.43
CA VAL A 94 -9.84 10.62 -3.33
C VAL A 94 -10.90 11.61 -2.88
N GLU A 95 -11.44 12.33 -3.85
CA GLU A 95 -12.57 13.22 -3.68
C GLU A 95 -13.58 12.95 -4.79
N VAL A 96 -14.80 12.55 -4.41
CA VAL A 96 -15.90 12.36 -5.36
C VAL A 96 -17.06 13.30 -5.01
N HIS A 97 -17.61 13.93 -6.05
CA HIS A 97 -18.77 14.79 -5.97
C HIS A 97 -19.89 14.21 -6.81
N TYR A 98 -21.04 13.98 -6.19
CA TYR A 98 -22.26 13.58 -6.85
C TYR A 98 -23.29 14.68 -6.78
N ARG A 99 -23.90 14.98 -7.92
CA ARG A 99 -25.15 15.75 -7.99
C ARG A 99 -26.30 14.78 -8.12
N MET A 100 -27.05 14.57 -7.04
CA MET A 100 -28.10 13.56 -6.97
C MET A 100 -29.48 14.21 -6.97
N ARG A 101 -30.44 13.65 -7.73
CA ARG A 101 -31.81 14.19 -7.80
C ARG A 101 -32.84 13.13 -7.52
N ASN A 102 -33.77 13.44 -6.62
CA ASN A 102 -34.94 12.59 -6.36
C ASN A 102 -36.08 12.91 -7.33
N THR A 103 -36.45 11.95 -8.18
CA THR A 103 -37.56 12.08 -9.14
C THR A 103 -38.90 11.54 -8.61
N GLY A 104 -38.90 10.96 -7.41
CA GLY A 104 -40.04 10.28 -6.80
C GLY A 104 -40.64 11.03 -5.62
N ALA A 105 -41.26 10.27 -4.70
CA ALA A 105 -41.75 10.82 -3.44
C ALA A 105 -40.59 11.19 -2.50
N LYS A 106 -40.88 11.96 -1.44
CA LYS A 106 -39.91 12.26 -0.37
C LYS A 106 -39.34 10.95 0.19
N VAL A 107 -38.02 10.86 0.33
CA VAL A 107 -37.31 9.65 0.74
C VAL A 107 -36.12 9.97 1.65
N GLN A 108 -35.84 9.07 2.60
CA GLN A 108 -34.53 8.99 3.25
C GLN A 108 -33.77 7.86 2.59
N GLN A 109 -32.85 8.23 1.70
CA GLN A 109 -32.13 7.28 0.88
C GLN A 109 -30.90 6.78 1.62
N ASP A 110 -30.84 5.46 1.85
CA ASP A 110 -29.61 4.83 2.32
C ASP A 110 -28.54 4.97 1.23
N PHE A 111 -27.32 5.33 1.64
CA PHE A 111 -26.15 5.44 0.77
C PHE A 111 -25.06 4.54 1.33
N PHE A 112 -24.59 3.60 0.51
CA PHE A 112 -23.61 2.60 0.90
C PHE A 112 -22.31 2.84 0.16
N PHE A 113 -21.30 3.32 0.87
CA PHE A 113 -19.94 3.45 0.34
C PHE A 113 -19.17 2.15 0.63
N PRO A 114 -18.77 1.38 -0.39
CA PRO A 114 -17.97 0.17 -0.21
C PRO A 114 -16.62 0.48 0.41
N VAL A 115 -16.21 -0.40 1.32
CA VAL A 115 -14.83 -0.52 1.77
C VAL A 115 -14.39 -1.95 1.45
N GLU A 116 -13.84 -2.09 0.24
CA GLU A 116 -13.35 -3.36 -0.29
C GLU A 116 -12.02 -3.75 0.37
N ARG A 117 -11.79 -5.04 0.57
CA ARG A 117 -10.51 -5.59 1.02
C ARG A 117 -10.05 -6.58 -0.02
N TRP A 118 -8.91 -6.32 -0.65
CA TRP A 118 -8.26 -7.34 -1.46
C TRP A 118 -7.41 -8.21 -0.52
N GLY A 119 -7.05 -9.43 -0.88
CA GLY A 119 -6.20 -10.31 -0.06
C GLY A 119 -6.84 -10.95 1.19
N LYS A 120 -6.95 -12.28 1.20
CA LYS A 120 -7.11 -13.06 2.43
C LYS A 120 -5.79 -13.05 3.19
N ASN A 121 -5.82 -12.74 4.49
CA ASN A 121 -4.83 -13.32 5.40
C ASN A 121 -5.46 -14.59 5.99
N PRO A 122 -5.20 -15.79 5.42
CA PRO A 122 -5.83 -17.03 5.87
C PRO A 122 -5.41 -17.42 7.30
N ASP A 123 -4.29 -16.88 7.81
CA ASP A 123 -3.69 -17.26 9.09
C ASP A 123 -3.80 -16.18 10.18
N ALA A 124 -4.50 -15.06 9.93
CA ALA A 124 -4.73 -14.05 10.95
C ALA A 124 -5.82 -14.50 11.94
N ASP A 125 -5.42 -15.26 12.96
CA ASP A 125 -6.22 -15.60 14.15
C ASP A 125 -6.57 -14.38 15.03
N THR A 126 -6.20 -13.17 14.59
CA THR A 126 -6.61 -11.93 15.23
C THR A 126 -7.70 -11.31 14.40
N ASP A 127 -8.79 -10.90 15.07
CA ASP A 127 -9.79 -9.96 14.56
C ASP A 127 -9.05 -8.71 14.05
N ALA A 128 -8.56 -8.78 12.81
CA ALA A 128 -7.87 -7.68 12.17
C ALA A 128 -8.88 -6.54 12.15
N LYS A 129 -8.63 -5.52 12.98
CA LYS A 129 -9.44 -4.31 13.05
C LYS A 129 -9.70 -3.88 11.62
N ALA A 130 -10.98 -3.80 11.25
CA ALA A 130 -11.43 -3.47 9.90
C ALA A 130 -10.48 -2.44 9.29
N ALA A 131 -9.89 -2.76 8.15
CA ALA A 131 -8.97 -1.88 7.46
C ALA A 131 -9.76 -0.62 7.07
N ASP A 132 -9.69 0.39 7.92
CA ASP A 132 -10.49 1.60 7.82
C ASP A 132 -9.85 2.51 6.78
N VAL A 133 -10.67 3.05 5.89
CA VAL A 133 -10.24 4.14 5.01
C VAL A 133 -9.81 5.31 5.87
N GLY A 134 -8.62 5.84 5.58
CA GLY A 134 -8.12 7.01 6.30
C GLY A 134 -9.00 8.22 5.98
N HIS A 135 -9.25 9.06 6.99
CA HIS A 135 -9.86 10.38 6.81
C HIS A 135 -11.21 10.39 6.09
N TYR A 136 -12.01 9.33 6.17
CA TYR A 136 -13.32 9.28 5.51
C TYR A 136 -14.26 10.36 6.05
N ARG A 137 -14.74 11.21 5.15
CA ARG A 137 -15.74 12.25 5.41
C ARG A 137 -16.76 12.27 4.29
N MET A 138 -18.04 12.37 4.66
CA MET A 138 -19.13 12.61 3.72
C MET A 138 -19.84 13.90 4.09
N THR A 139 -20.14 14.74 3.10
CA THR A 139 -20.94 15.95 3.27
C THR A 139 -22.12 15.98 2.31
N ILE A 140 -23.26 16.50 2.76
CA ILE A 140 -24.44 16.79 1.95
C ILE A 140 -24.66 18.30 1.96
N ASP A 141 -24.63 18.92 0.78
CA ASP A 141 -24.68 20.38 0.60
C ASP A 141 -23.67 21.12 1.51
N GLY A 142 -22.45 20.57 1.60
CA GLY A 142 -21.36 21.12 2.41
C GLY A 142 -21.48 20.87 3.93
N ARG A 143 -22.51 20.15 4.40
CA ARG A 143 -22.66 19.78 5.83
C ARG A 143 -22.25 18.34 6.04
N GLU A 144 -21.34 18.11 6.98
CA GLU A 144 -20.89 16.78 7.35
C GLU A 144 -22.05 15.92 7.89
N VAL A 145 -22.09 14.67 7.45
CA VAL A 145 -23.09 13.69 7.89
C VAL A 145 -22.42 12.48 8.53
N GLY A 146 -23.07 11.94 9.55
CA GLY A 146 -22.62 10.74 10.22
C GLY A 146 -22.76 9.50 9.32
N TRP A 147 -21.90 8.53 9.56
CA TRP A 147 -21.91 7.24 8.90
C TRP A 147 -21.74 6.12 9.94
N THR A 148 -22.14 4.91 9.57
CA THR A 148 -21.96 3.70 10.39
C THR A 148 -21.33 2.60 9.56
N ASN A 149 -20.37 1.86 10.14
CA ASN A 149 -19.84 0.66 9.51
C ASN A 149 -20.88 -0.46 9.56
N ILE A 150 -21.14 -1.11 8.43
CA ILE A 150 -21.99 -2.29 8.30
C ILE A 150 -21.16 -3.39 7.69
N LEU A 151 -21.16 -4.57 8.32
CA LEU A 151 -20.50 -5.74 7.77
C LEU A 151 -21.33 -6.29 6.61
N GLY A 152 -20.65 -6.70 5.53
CA GLY A 152 -21.28 -7.51 4.49
C GLY A 152 -21.81 -8.84 5.08
N PRO A 153 -22.83 -9.46 4.47
CA PRO A 153 -23.21 -10.82 4.78
C PRO A 153 -21.97 -11.70 4.58
N LYS A 154 -21.67 -12.53 5.57
CA LYS A 154 -20.69 -13.60 5.44
C LYS A 154 -21.24 -14.56 4.39
N GLU A 155 -20.86 -14.39 3.12
CA GLU A 155 -21.11 -15.44 2.13
C GLU A 155 -20.26 -16.65 2.55
N GLU A 156 -20.93 -17.79 2.79
CA GLU A 156 -20.23 -19.07 2.82
C GLU A 156 -19.47 -19.18 1.51
N SER A 157 -18.17 -19.43 1.57
CA SER A 157 -17.29 -19.53 0.41
C SER A 157 -17.77 -20.63 -0.53
N SER A 158 -18.71 -20.33 -1.41
CA SER A 158 -19.00 -21.18 -2.55
C SER A 158 -17.85 -21.01 -3.51
N GLU A 159 -17.18 -22.11 -3.84
CA GLU A 159 -16.22 -22.22 -4.94
C GLU A 159 -16.94 -21.85 -6.25
N THR A 160 -17.13 -20.55 -6.49
CA THR A 160 -17.61 -20.07 -7.77
C THR A 160 -16.42 -20.22 -8.71
N THR A 161 -16.48 -21.21 -9.59
CA THR A 161 -15.55 -21.36 -10.70
C THR A 161 -15.71 -20.14 -11.61
N SER A 162 -14.92 -19.10 -11.36
CA SER A 162 -14.80 -17.93 -12.23
C SER A 162 -14.03 -18.38 -13.47
N GLY A 163 -14.74 -18.57 -14.58
CA GLY A 163 -14.10 -18.82 -15.87
C GLY A 163 -13.27 -17.61 -16.29
N GLU A 164 -12.01 -17.84 -16.69
CA GLU A 164 -11.03 -17.02 -17.46
C GLU A 164 -10.97 -15.48 -17.27
N ILE A 165 -11.72 -14.92 -16.34
CA ILE A 165 -11.74 -13.50 -16.01
C ILE A 165 -11.47 -13.44 -14.50
N TRP A 166 -10.21 -13.10 -14.16
CA TRP A 166 -9.69 -12.86 -12.80
C TRP A 166 -9.27 -14.09 -11.97
N GLU A 167 -8.26 -14.84 -12.43
CA GLU A 167 -7.43 -15.67 -11.53
C GLU A 167 -6.52 -14.79 -10.65
N GLN A 168 -7.11 -14.14 -9.65
CA GLN A 168 -6.49 -13.66 -8.41
C GLN A 168 -7.63 -13.19 -7.50
N ASN A 169 -8.16 -14.11 -6.68
CA ASN A 169 -9.04 -13.87 -5.52
C ASN A 169 -10.04 -12.69 -5.65
N VAL A 170 -11.16 -12.91 -6.34
CA VAL A 170 -12.29 -11.97 -6.36
C VAL A 170 -12.73 -11.67 -4.92
N SER A 171 -12.52 -10.42 -4.49
CA SER A 171 -12.76 -9.92 -3.14
C SER A 171 -14.25 -9.70 -2.89
N THR A 172 -14.81 -10.30 -1.85
CA THR A 172 -16.14 -9.90 -1.35
C THR A 172 -15.97 -8.66 -0.46
N SER A 173 -16.73 -7.58 -0.66
CA SER A 173 -16.66 -6.42 0.25
C SER A 173 -17.01 -6.85 1.67
N GLU A 174 -16.02 -6.83 2.55
CA GLU A 174 -16.18 -7.24 3.94
C GLU A 174 -16.93 -6.17 4.76
N SER A 175 -16.90 -4.89 4.32
CA SER A 175 -17.55 -3.79 5.05
C SER A 175 -18.02 -2.62 4.19
N TRP A 176 -18.99 -1.89 4.72
CA TRP A 176 -19.67 -0.75 4.09
C TRP A 176 -19.74 0.41 5.07
N LYS A 177 -19.56 1.64 4.58
CA LYS A 177 -19.96 2.85 5.29
C LYS A 177 -21.35 3.26 4.84
N LYS A 178 -22.33 3.12 5.73
CA LYS A 178 -23.70 3.52 5.49
C LYS A 178 -23.94 4.94 6.00
N SER A 179 -24.47 5.79 5.13
CA SER A 179 -25.01 7.11 5.45
C SER A 179 -26.48 7.19 5.00
N VAL A 180 -27.19 8.24 5.43
CA VAL A 180 -28.58 8.49 5.02
C VAL A 180 -28.68 9.89 4.39
N ILE A 181 -29.23 9.95 3.18
CA ILE A 181 -29.41 11.18 2.40
C ILE A 181 -30.91 11.55 2.40
N PRO A 182 -31.32 12.62 3.11
CA PRO A 182 -32.70 13.09 3.08
C PRO A 182 -32.99 13.89 1.81
N LEU A 183 -33.96 13.43 1.02
CA LEU A 183 -34.37 14.04 -0.25
C LEU A 183 -35.88 14.31 -0.27
N GLU A 184 -36.25 15.58 -0.45
CA GLU A 184 -37.62 15.95 -0.79
C GLU A 184 -37.95 15.56 -2.23
N ARG A 185 -39.23 15.54 -2.58
CA ARG A 185 -39.67 15.30 -3.97
C ARG A 185 -39.07 16.37 -4.90
N ASN A 186 -38.48 15.94 -6.01
CA ASN A 186 -37.81 16.80 -7.00
C ASN A 186 -36.60 17.59 -6.45
N GLN A 187 -36.08 17.25 -5.28
CA GLN A 187 -34.90 17.91 -4.73
C GLN A 187 -33.62 17.38 -5.38
N THR A 188 -32.69 18.29 -5.64
CA THR A 188 -31.29 17.99 -5.96
C THR A 188 -30.42 18.28 -4.75
N ARG A 189 -29.47 17.40 -4.46
CA ARG A 189 -28.47 17.53 -3.40
C ARG A 189 -27.08 17.34 -3.99
N GLU A 190 -26.11 18.06 -3.44
CA GLU A 190 -24.70 17.83 -3.69
C GLU A 190 -24.15 16.92 -2.59
N VAL A 191 -23.50 15.83 -2.97
CA VAL A 191 -22.89 14.87 -2.06
C VAL A 191 -21.41 14.81 -2.34
N THR A 192 -20.58 15.10 -1.35
CA THR A 192 -19.12 15.01 -1.47
C THR A 192 -18.60 13.96 -0.53
N ILE A 193 -17.71 13.10 -1.01
CA ILE A 193 -16.98 12.11 -0.20
C ILE A 193 -15.50 12.35 -0.38
N ARG A 194 -14.76 12.34 0.73
CA ARG A 194 -13.31 12.45 0.79
C ARG A 194 -12.74 11.34 1.65
N TYR A 195 -11.64 10.74 1.21
CA TYR A 195 -10.90 9.75 1.98
C TYR A 195 -9.48 9.58 1.44
N THR A 196 -8.65 8.86 2.19
CA THR A 196 -7.34 8.40 1.77
C THR A 196 -7.31 6.87 1.80
N ALA A 197 -6.81 6.24 0.74
CA ALA A 197 -6.66 4.80 0.64
C ALA A 197 -5.19 4.44 0.47
N LYS A 198 -4.68 3.51 1.29
CA LYS A 198 -3.35 2.94 1.09
C LYS A 198 -3.35 2.02 -0.12
N TYR A 199 -2.21 1.90 -0.78
CA TYR A 199 -2.07 0.95 -1.88
C TYR A 199 -2.09 -0.49 -1.39
N ALA A 200 -2.53 -1.36 -2.29
CA ALA A 200 -2.54 -2.79 -2.08
C ALA A 200 -1.26 -3.42 -2.59
N GLU A 201 -0.37 -3.78 -1.66
CA GLU A 201 0.94 -4.37 -1.86
C GLU A 201 1.16 -5.59 -0.96
N GLN A 202 1.56 -6.74 -1.52
CA GLN A 202 1.98 -7.92 -0.78
C GLN A 202 3.50 -7.91 -0.63
N SER A 203 3.99 -8.05 0.60
CA SER A 203 5.39 -8.37 0.84
C SER A 203 5.47 -9.82 1.31
N GLU A 204 6.28 -10.60 0.59
CA GLU A 204 6.69 -11.94 0.96
C GLU A 204 8.18 -11.95 1.25
N SER A 205 8.57 -12.55 2.37
CA SER A 205 9.98 -12.69 2.73
C SER A 205 10.38 -14.16 2.83
N VAL A 206 11.53 -14.50 2.25
CA VAL A 206 12.18 -15.80 2.37
C VAL A 206 13.62 -15.57 2.84
N SER A 207 13.89 -15.92 4.11
CA SER A 207 15.14 -15.54 4.80
C SER A 207 15.25 -14.02 4.91
N ASP A 208 16.16 -13.43 4.14
CA ASP A 208 16.45 -11.99 4.14
C ASP A 208 16.12 -11.35 2.79
N ASP A 209 15.62 -12.15 1.84
CA ASP A 209 15.13 -11.67 0.54
C ASP A 209 13.68 -11.23 0.72
N GLU A 210 13.35 -10.09 0.14
CA GLU A 210 12.01 -9.52 0.16
C GLU A 210 11.48 -9.40 -1.27
N HIS A 211 10.26 -9.89 -1.48
CA HIS A 211 9.53 -9.84 -2.72
C HIS A 211 8.28 -9.01 -2.50
N VAL A 212 8.24 -7.83 -3.12
CA VAL A 212 7.14 -6.88 -2.97
C VAL A 212 6.35 -6.86 -4.27
N SER A 213 5.03 -7.08 -4.19
CA SER A 213 4.14 -7.06 -5.35
C SER A 213 3.91 -5.65 -5.87
N ASP A 214 3.19 -5.53 -6.98
CA ASP A 214 2.73 -4.22 -7.44
C ASP A 214 1.86 -3.58 -6.36
N ALA A 215 2.06 -2.29 -6.10
CA ALA A 215 1.24 -1.52 -5.20
C ALA A 215 0.04 -0.96 -5.97
N ALA A 216 -1.13 -1.57 -5.78
CA ALA A 216 -2.32 -1.26 -6.57
C ALA A 216 -3.31 -0.34 -5.84
N PHE A 217 -3.92 0.59 -6.57
CA PHE A 217 -5.13 1.30 -6.20
C PHE A 217 -6.28 0.85 -7.11
N ALA A 218 -7.50 0.79 -6.57
CA ALA A 218 -8.69 0.55 -7.36
C ALA A 218 -9.87 1.38 -6.86
N TYR A 219 -10.79 1.65 -7.79
CA TYR A 219 -12.02 2.38 -7.55
C TYR A 219 -13.16 1.78 -8.37
N SER A 220 -14.12 1.14 -7.73
CA SER A 220 -15.25 0.50 -8.43
C SER A 220 -16.34 1.53 -8.75
N LEU A 221 -16.62 1.77 -10.04
CA LEU A 221 -17.75 2.59 -10.48
C LEU A 221 -19.05 1.78 -10.53
N SER A 222 -18.95 0.48 -10.73
CA SER A 222 -20.06 -0.46 -10.92
C SER A 222 -21.18 -0.40 -9.86
N PRO A 223 -20.92 -0.13 -8.56
CA PRO A 223 -22.00 0.09 -7.58
C PRO A 223 -23.00 1.19 -7.92
N ALA A 224 -22.59 2.19 -8.71
CA ALA A 224 -23.47 3.27 -9.11
C ALA A 224 -24.59 2.80 -10.05
N ALA A 225 -24.49 1.61 -10.65
CA ALA A 225 -25.58 0.98 -11.42
C ALA A 225 -26.84 0.68 -10.59
N THR A 226 -26.73 0.74 -9.26
CA THR A 226 -27.87 0.57 -8.33
C THR A 226 -28.77 1.80 -8.25
N TRP A 227 -28.32 2.96 -8.74
CA TRP A 227 -29.13 4.17 -8.86
C TRP A 227 -30.08 4.10 -10.06
N LYS A 228 -31.05 5.02 -10.10
CA LYS A 228 -32.01 5.05 -11.21
C LYS A 228 -31.35 5.58 -12.48
N GLY A 229 -31.20 4.69 -13.46
CA GLY A 229 -30.70 5.03 -14.79
C GLY A 229 -29.18 5.29 -14.83
N PRO A 230 -28.65 5.72 -15.98
CA PRO A 230 -27.22 6.02 -16.13
C PRO A 230 -26.81 7.25 -15.31
N ILE A 231 -25.51 7.37 -15.06
CA ILE A 231 -24.88 8.60 -14.60
C ILE A 231 -24.93 9.60 -15.76
N GLY A 232 -25.62 10.73 -15.54
CA GLY A 232 -25.93 11.70 -16.61
C GLY A 232 -24.67 12.26 -17.29
N LYS A 233 -23.74 12.81 -16.52
CA LYS A 233 -22.42 13.27 -17.00
C LYS A 233 -21.37 12.98 -15.95
N GLY A 234 -20.10 12.87 -16.36
CA GLY A 234 -19.04 12.84 -15.38
C GLY A 234 -17.66 13.10 -15.92
N LYS A 235 -16.77 13.36 -14.97
CA LYS A 235 -15.35 13.58 -15.20
C LYS A 235 -14.55 12.85 -14.13
N ILE A 236 -13.57 12.07 -14.56
CA ILE A 236 -12.59 11.42 -13.70
C ILE A 236 -11.23 12.02 -14.00
N GLU A 237 -10.57 12.53 -12.96
CA GLU A 237 -9.22 13.07 -13.02
C GLU A 237 -8.28 12.22 -12.17
N ILE A 238 -7.19 11.75 -12.76
CA ILE A 238 -6.10 11.08 -12.05
C ILE A 238 -4.89 12.00 -12.13
N ASN A 239 -4.39 12.44 -10.98
CA ASN A 239 -3.16 13.21 -10.85
C ASN A 239 -2.09 12.36 -10.19
N ILE A 240 -0.93 12.28 -10.82
CA ILE A 240 0.23 11.58 -10.28
C ILE A 240 1.08 12.61 -9.55
N LEU A 241 1.01 12.57 -8.22
CA LEU A 241 1.84 13.35 -7.30
C LEU A 241 3.01 12.50 -6.76
N HIS A 242 3.24 11.36 -7.41
CA HIS A 242 4.35 10.44 -7.20
C HIS A 242 5.67 11.06 -7.69
N PRO A 243 6.80 10.90 -6.98
CA PRO A 243 8.12 11.39 -7.42
C PRO A 243 8.61 10.70 -8.70
N GLU A 244 8.13 9.48 -8.96
CA GLU A 244 8.45 8.68 -10.14
C GLU A 244 7.16 8.41 -10.92
N PRO A 245 6.63 9.38 -11.69
CA PRO A 245 5.36 9.23 -12.39
C PRO A 245 5.38 8.15 -13.48
N GLU A 246 6.56 7.78 -13.97
CA GLU A 246 6.78 6.68 -14.91
C GLU A 246 6.50 5.29 -14.32
N ASP A 247 6.50 5.13 -13.00
CA ASP A 247 6.20 3.87 -12.31
C ASP A 247 4.70 3.65 -12.14
N VAL A 248 3.89 4.67 -12.44
CA VAL A 248 2.43 4.60 -12.35
C VAL A 248 1.81 4.14 -13.67
N SER A 249 0.99 3.09 -13.63
CA SER A 249 0.24 2.56 -14.79
C SER A 249 -1.25 2.48 -14.50
N ILE A 250 -2.08 2.96 -15.43
CA ILE A 250 -3.53 2.69 -15.43
C ILE A 250 -3.76 1.38 -16.17
N GLU A 251 -4.21 0.36 -15.44
CA GLU A 251 -4.45 -0.98 -15.98
C GLU A 251 -5.86 -1.11 -16.58
N ALA A 252 -6.86 -0.55 -15.91
CA ALA A 252 -8.25 -0.59 -16.36
C ALA A 252 -9.02 0.65 -15.88
N PRO A 253 -10.01 1.13 -16.66
CA PRO A 253 -10.15 0.97 -18.11
C PRO A 253 -9.17 1.91 -18.84
N LYS A 254 -8.01 1.40 -19.28
CA LYS A 254 -6.91 2.22 -19.83
C LYS A 254 -7.33 3.04 -21.05
N GLU A 255 -8.16 2.47 -21.91
CA GLU A 255 -8.64 3.06 -23.16
C GLU A 255 -9.62 4.22 -22.96
N ARG A 256 -10.23 4.35 -21.78
CA ARG A 256 -11.15 5.45 -21.47
C ARG A 256 -10.42 6.72 -21.03
N PHE A 257 -9.17 6.59 -20.55
CA PHE A 257 -8.37 7.71 -20.09
C PHE A 257 -7.57 8.36 -21.22
N ARG A 258 -7.75 9.66 -21.39
CA ARG A 258 -6.88 10.51 -22.19
C ARG A 258 -5.72 11.00 -21.33
N LYS A 259 -4.49 10.69 -21.76
CA LYS A 259 -3.28 11.28 -21.18
C LYS A 259 -3.22 12.78 -21.53
N ILE A 260 -3.24 13.65 -20.53
CA ILE A 260 -3.13 15.11 -20.69
C ILE A 260 -1.67 15.55 -20.55
N SER A 261 -0.95 14.93 -19.63
CA SER A 261 0.49 15.12 -19.40
C SER A 261 1.07 13.85 -18.76
N ASP A 262 2.37 13.81 -18.50
CA ASP A 262 3.00 12.66 -17.80
C ASP A 262 2.46 12.44 -16.39
N THR A 263 1.87 13.47 -15.77
CA THR A 263 1.34 13.43 -14.41
C THR A 263 -0.17 13.59 -14.32
N ARG A 264 -0.90 13.57 -15.45
CA ARG A 264 -2.35 13.78 -15.46
C ARG A 264 -3.09 13.01 -16.55
N TYR A 265 -4.15 12.32 -16.15
CA TYR A 265 -5.08 11.61 -17.01
C TYR A 265 -6.52 12.08 -16.76
N GLU A 266 -7.33 12.09 -17.81
CA GLU A 266 -8.74 12.50 -17.73
C GLU A 266 -9.62 11.52 -18.49
N TRP A 267 -10.78 11.19 -17.91
CA TRP A 267 -11.87 10.50 -18.59
C TRP A 267 -13.16 11.31 -18.40
N GLU A 268 -13.76 11.75 -19.52
CA GLU A 268 -15.08 12.40 -19.55
C GLU A 268 -16.11 11.43 -20.15
N PHE A 269 -17.32 11.40 -19.60
CA PHE A 269 -18.40 10.55 -20.08
C PHE A 269 -19.77 11.22 -19.96
N GLU A 270 -20.72 10.73 -20.75
CA GLU A 270 -22.14 11.11 -20.67
C GLU A 270 -23.00 9.85 -20.76
N ASN A 271 -24.07 9.79 -19.96
CA ASN A 271 -25.00 8.68 -19.85
C ASN A 271 -24.32 7.32 -19.63
N LEU A 272 -23.33 7.28 -18.73
CA LEU A 272 -22.62 6.05 -18.40
C LEU A 272 -23.53 5.11 -17.60
N GLU A 273 -23.69 3.88 -18.08
CA GLU A 273 -24.24 2.76 -17.30
C GLU A 273 -23.06 1.97 -16.73
N PRO A 274 -22.67 2.17 -15.46
CA PRO A 274 -21.43 1.60 -14.94
C PRO A 274 -21.51 0.08 -14.86
N THR A 275 -20.46 -0.57 -15.32
CA THR A 275 -20.26 -2.02 -15.23
C THR A 275 -18.92 -2.31 -14.56
N PRO A 276 -18.65 -3.56 -14.14
CA PRO A 276 -17.32 -3.91 -13.63
C PRO A 276 -16.16 -3.64 -14.61
N ALA A 277 -16.44 -3.55 -15.92
CA ALA A 277 -15.44 -3.16 -16.91
C ALA A 277 -15.05 -1.67 -16.83
N ASP A 278 -15.85 -0.87 -16.13
CA ASP A 278 -15.60 0.55 -15.91
C ASP A 278 -14.87 0.81 -14.59
N ASP A 279 -14.67 -0.22 -13.76
CA ASP A 279 -13.95 -0.13 -12.50
C ASP A 279 -12.47 0.20 -12.75
N ILE A 280 -11.95 1.15 -11.99
CA ILE A 280 -10.60 1.69 -12.18
C ILE A 280 -9.61 0.82 -11.42
N ARG A 281 -8.49 0.49 -12.06
CA ARG A 281 -7.31 -0.12 -11.44
C ARG A 281 -6.05 0.60 -11.90
N ILE A 282 -5.22 0.96 -10.93
CA ILE A 282 -3.97 1.69 -11.11
C ILE A 282 -2.88 0.95 -10.36
N ILE A 283 -1.74 0.70 -11.00
CA ILE A 283 -0.50 0.35 -10.31
C ILE A 283 0.19 1.67 -9.97
N ALA A 284 0.35 1.96 -8.68
CA ALA A 284 1.01 3.16 -8.18
C ALA A 284 2.53 2.96 -8.05
N HIS A 285 2.97 1.72 -7.78
CA HIS A 285 4.37 1.31 -7.80
C HIS A 285 4.49 -0.06 -8.43
N SER A 286 5.50 -0.25 -9.27
CA SER A 286 5.83 -1.57 -9.77
C SER A 286 6.40 -2.43 -8.65
N LYS A 287 6.09 -3.72 -8.71
CA LYS A 287 6.74 -4.76 -7.92
C LYS A 287 8.26 -4.64 -7.95
N TYR A 288 8.89 -5.02 -6.85
CA TYR A 288 10.33 -5.06 -6.75
C TYR A 288 10.80 -6.20 -5.85
N ASP A 289 12.00 -6.67 -6.13
CA ASP A 289 12.71 -7.61 -5.27
C ASP A 289 13.81 -6.85 -4.53
N SER A 290 13.98 -7.08 -3.24
CA SER A 290 15.03 -6.48 -2.42
C SER A 290 15.90 -7.57 -1.81
N TYR A 291 17.22 -7.43 -2.00
CA TYR A 291 18.22 -8.39 -1.54
C TYR A 291 19.29 -7.69 -0.72
N PRO A 292 19.67 -8.20 0.47
CA PRO A 292 20.72 -7.58 1.27
C PRO A 292 22.07 -7.64 0.53
N THR A 293 22.88 -6.59 0.62
CA THR A 293 24.17 -6.52 -0.09
C THR A 293 25.25 -7.44 0.50
N GLY A 294 25.02 -8.04 1.67
CA GLY A 294 25.92 -8.97 2.33
C GLY A 294 25.56 -9.20 3.81
N TYR A 295 26.19 -10.22 4.43
CA TYR A 295 25.99 -10.59 5.83
C TYR A 295 27.18 -10.21 6.73
N SER A 296 28.09 -9.35 6.27
CA SER A 296 29.16 -8.86 7.13
C SER A 296 28.62 -7.85 8.14
N GLU A 297 29.26 -7.71 9.30
CA GLU A 297 28.88 -6.67 10.28
C GLU A 297 28.89 -5.27 9.66
N GLU A 298 29.79 -5.02 8.70
CA GLU A 298 29.91 -3.74 7.99
C GLU A 298 28.75 -3.53 7.00
N ASP A 299 28.27 -4.59 6.33
CA ASP A 299 27.14 -4.50 5.40
C ASP A 299 25.81 -4.37 6.14
N LEU A 300 25.65 -5.06 7.27
CA LEU A 300 24.46 -4.95 8.13
C LEU A 300 24.35 -3.55 8.76
N GLN A 301 25.47 -2.89 9.06
CA GLN A 301 25.48 -1.51 9.57
C GLN A 301 25.12 -0.46 8.51
N ARG A 302 25.35 -0.75 7.22
CA ARG A 302 25.06 0.18 6.12
C ARG A 302 23.59 0.19 5.68
N HIS A 303 22.80 -0.79 6.13
CA HIS A 303 21.41 -1.01 5.70
C HIS A 303 21.27 -0.83 4.19
N ALA A 304 22.10 -1.57 3.44
CA ALA A 304 22.09 -1.52 1.98
C ALA A 304 21.44 -2.77 1.39
N SER A 305 20.56 -2.58 0.41
CA SER A 305 19.93 -3.64 -0.36
C SER A 305 20.03 -3.34 -1.86
N TYR A 306 20.18 -4.41 -2.65
CA TYR A 306 19.94 -4.37 -4.07
C TYR A 306 18.45 -4.45 -4.30
N VAL A 307 17.89 -3.43 -4.93
CA VAL A 307 16.48 -3.40 -5.34
C VAL A 307 16.41 -3.66 -6.84
N ILE A 308 15.65 -4.66 -7.25
CA ILE A 308 15.40 -4.99 -8.65
C ILE A 308 13.98 -4.60 -8.98
N ARG A 309 13.80 -3.60 -9.85
CA ARG A 309 12.49 -3.11 -10.30
C ARG A 309 12.54 -2.90 -11.80
N ASN A 310 11.56 -3.43 -12.54
CA ASN A 310 11.47 -3.30 -14.00
C ASN A 310 12.79 -3.68 -14.74
N ASP A 311 13.41 -4.80 -14.35
CA ASP A 311 14.71 -5.29 -14.86
C ASP A 311 15.90 -4.33 -14.65
N GLN A 312 15.75 -3.31 -13.81
CA GLN A 312 16.79 -2.37 -13.42
C GLN A 312 17.27 -2.66 -12.00
N TYR A 313 18.57 -2.46 -11.78
CA TYR A 313 19.20 -2.63 -10.46
C TYR A 313 19.41 -1.27 -9.83
N PHE A 314 18.88 -1.11 -8.63
CA PHE A 314 19.07 0.01 -7.74
C PHE A 314 19.83 -0.46 -6.50
N LEU A 315 20.55 0.46 -5.88
CA LEU A 315 21.15 0.25 -4.57
C LEU A 315 20.43 1.18 -3.60
N ASP A 316 19.56 0.61 -2.77
CA ASP A 316 18.99 1.34 -1.64
C ASP A 316 19.99 1.27 -0.48
N HIS A 317 20.31 2.40 0.12
CA HIS A 317 21.27 2.47 1.23
C HIS A 317 21.09 3.74 2.06
N THR A 318 21.45 3.65 3.34
CA THR A 318 21.45 4.80 4.27
C THR A 318 22.84 5.41 4.49
N ASP A 319 23.81 5.02 3.66
CA ASP A 319 25.20 5.53 3.66
C ASP A 319 25.32 6.93 3.01
N TYR A 320 24.66 7.90 3.63
CA TYR A 320 24.76 9.32 3.31
C TYR A 320 25.02 10.13 4.58
N ASP A 321 25.74 11.24 4.47
CA ASP A 321 25.75 12.25 5.52
C ASP A 321 24.51 13.13 5.35
N ALA A 322 23.92 13.58 6.45
CA ALA A 322 22.73 14.43 6.41
C ALA A 322 22.95 15.68 7.23
N THR A 323 22.58 16.83 6.66
CA THR A 323 22.57 18.12 7.35
C THR A 323 21.19 18.74 7.24
N ALA A 324 20.71 19.36 8.32
CA ALA A 324 19.43 20.06 8.30
C ALA A 324 19.65 21.56 8.49
N SER A 325 18.82 22.36 7.83
CA SER A 325 18.75 23.81 8.01
C SER A 325 18.50 24.22 9.47
N SER A 326 17.64 23.49 10.18
CA SER A 326 17.49 23.56 11.63
C SER A 326 17.10 22.20 12.23
N THR A 327 17.03 22.12 13.56
CA THR A 327 16.65 20.91 14.29
C THR A 327 15.99 21.29 15.61
N LEU A 328 14.85 20.66 15.92
CA LEU A 328 14.13 20.87 17.17
C LEU A 328 15.00 20.43 18.35
N SER A 329 15.11 21.29 19.36
CA SER A 329 15.83 20.96 20.58
C SER A 329 15.22 19.74 21.26
N ALA A 330 16.08 18.90 21.86
CA ALA A 330 15.65 17.68 22.53
C ALA A 330 14.59 17.95 23.62
N GLN A 331 13.60 17.06 23.70
CA GLN A 331 12.49 17.14 24.67
C GLN A 331 12.45 15.87 25.53
N GLY A 332 13.01 15.97 26.74
CA GLY A 332 13.14 14.83 27.64
C GLY A 332 14.10 13.79 27.07
N LYS A 333 13.60 12.58 26.78
CA LYS A 333 14.38 11.51 26.15
C LYS A 333 14.39 11.55 24.62
N ARG A 334 13.58 12.42 24.01
CA ARG A 334 13.45 12.52 22.54
C ARG A 334 14.50 13.49 22.00
N ASN A 335 15.28 13.05 21.02
CA ASN A 335 16.08 13.92 20.16
C ASN A 335 15.42 13.97 18.77
N TYR A 336 15.65 15.03 18.03
CA TYR A 336 15.05 15.25 16.71
C TYR A 336 16.13 15.43 15.65
N ASP A 337 17.32 14.88 15.89
CA ASP A 337 18.50 15.07 15.07
C ASP A 337 18.28 14.57 13.64
N VAL A 338 18.87 15.26 12.67
CA VAL A 338 18.74 14.91 11.24
C VAL A 338 19.13 13.47 10.93
N VAL A 339 20.02 12.87 11.72
CA VAL A 339 20.44 11.46 11.57
C VAL A 339 19.30 10.47 11.85
N ASN A 340 18.17 10.92 12.38
CA ASN A 340 16.97 10.10 12.58
C ASN A 340 16.27 9.69 11.28
N ILE A 341 16.49 10.42 10.18
CA ILE A 341 15.91 10.05 8.87
C ILE A 341 16.43 8.71 8.33
N LYS A 342 17.53 8.20 8.88
CA LYS A 342 18.10 6.88 8.52
C LYS A 342 17.30 5.70 9.08
N ALA A 343 16.32 5.94 9.95
CA ALA A 343 15.43 4.93 10.52
C ALA A 343 16.17 3.70 11.12
N ASP A 344 17.31 3.93 11.78
CA ASP A 344 18.12 2.89 12.42
C ASP A 344 17.31 2.15 13.50
N SER A 345 16.94 0.90 13.20
CA SER A 345 16.07 0.06 14.02
C SER A 345 16.69 -0.32 15.38
N GLN A 346 17.99 -0.12 15.57
CA GLN A 346 18.66 -0.39 16.86
C GLN A 346 18.52 0.76 17.87
N ARG A 347 17.96 1.91 17.49
CA ARG A 347 17.77 3.03 18.41
C ARG A 347 16.66 2.75 19.42
N GLU A 348 16.94 3.01 20.69
CA GLU A 348 15.97 2.87 21.80
C GLU A 348 14.70 3.71 21.59
N LEU A 349 14.81 4.84 20.87
CA LEU A 349 13.69 5.73 20.57
C LEU A 349 13.72 6.09 19.09
N GLN A 350 12.69 5.65 18.37
CA GLN A 350 12.41 6.04 16.99
C GLN A 350 11.71 7.40 17.02
N THR A 351 12.48 8.48 17.04
CA THR A 351 11.96 9.85 16.88
C THR A 351 12.32 10.34 15.49
N PRO A 352 11.39 10.94 14.73
CA PRO A 352 11.73 11.51 13.43
C PRO A 352 12.64 12.74 13.61
N TRP A 353 13.23 13.21 12.51
CA TRP A 353 13.74 14.58 12.47
C TRP A 353 12.57 15.57 12.56
N CYS A 354 12.80 16.70 13.23
CA CYS A 354 11.87 17.83 13.26
C CYS A 354 12.67 19.12 13.16
N GLU A 355 12.19 20.07 12.38
CA GLU A 355 12.70 21.43 12.30
C GLU A 355 12.57 22.17 13.64
N GLY A 356 13.52 23.05 13.92
CA GLY A 356 13.58 23.82 15.17
C GLY A 356 13.04 25.24 15.08
N VAL A 357 12.57 25.66 13.91
CA VAL A 357 12.05 27.02 13.69
C VAL A 357 10.61 27.12 14.18
N GLU A 358 10.27 28.22 14.86
CA GLU A 358 8.88 28.51 15.23
C GLU A 358 8.03 28.83 13.99
N GLY A 359 6.88 28.17 13.84
CA GLY A 359 5.92 28.39 12.76
C GLY A 359 5.66 27.14 11.94
N ASP A 360 5.27 27.34 10.68
CA ASP A 360 4.80 26.26 9.79
C ASP A 360 5.94 25.49 9.08
N GLY A 361 7.21 25.74 9.44
CA GLY A 361 8.37 25.05 8.87
C GLY A 361 8.67 25.35 7.39
N VAL A 362 8.00 26.34 6.79
CA VAL A 362 8.17 26.68 5.37
C VAL A 362 9.58 27.22 5.11
N GLY A 363 10.31 26.55 4.21
CA GLY A 363 11.69 26.91 3.82
C GLY A 363 12.76 26.07 4.50
N GLU A 364 12.39 25.21 5.44
CA GLU A 364 13.29 24.24 6.03
C GLU A 364 13.66 23.14 5.04
N SER A 365 14.89 22.67 5.13
CA SER A 365 15.46 21.66 4.25
C SER A 365 16.40 20.70 4.98
N ILE A 366 16.53 19.51 4.41
CA ILE A 366 17.58 18.53 4.69
C ILE A 366 18.41 18.40 3.41
N THR A 367 19.73 18.42 3.56
CA THR A 367 20.69 18.11 2.49
C THR A 367 21.32 16.76 2.77
N LEU A 368 21.31 15.88 1.76
CA LEU A 368 21.92 14.55 1.81
C LEU A 368 23.18 14.53 0.94
N ASP A 369 24.31 14.23 1.56
CA ASP A 369 25.61 14.13 0.91
C ASP A 369 26.01 12.65 0.80
N GLY A 370 25.88 12.08 -0.40
CA GLY A 370 26.24 10.68 -0.65
C GLY A 370 27.76 10.47 -0.72
N GLN A 371 28.29 9.48 -0.01
CA GLN A 371 29.72 9.10 -0.10
C GLN A 371 30.00 8.24 -1.34
N GLY A 372 29.88 8.81 -2.54
CA GLY A 372 30.18 8.12 -3.79
C GLY A 372 31.68 7.98 -4.08
N ARG A 373 32.36 6.93 -3.57
CA ARG A 373 33.65 6.49 -4.16
C ARG A 373 33.39 5.72 -5.47
N TRP A 374 33.35 6.44 -6.58
CA TRP A 374 33.34 5.84 -7.92
C TRP A 374 34.66 5.13 -8.23
N HIS A 375 34.79 3.85 -7.89
CA HIS A 375 35.88 3.02 -8.40
C HIS A 375 35.60 2.60 -9.86
N ARG A 376 36.12 3.37 -10.83
CA ARG A 376 36.28 2.92 -12.21
C ARG A 376 37.23 1.70 -12.25
N ARG A 377 36.69 0.49 -12.16
CA ARG A 377 37.43 -0.72 -12.59
C ARG A 377 37.43 -0.77 -14.12
N LYS A 378 38.53 -0.31 -14.73
CA LYS A 378 38.84 -0.66 -16.13
C LYS A 378 39.15 -2.16 -16.19
N HIS A 379 38.19 -2.97 -16.62
CA HIS A 379 38.50 -4.32 -17.07
C HIS A 379 39.26 -4.21 -18.40
N HIS A 380 40.57 -4.44 -18.37
CA HIS A 380 41.34 -4.78 -19.58
C HIS A 380 41.14 -6.27 -19.84
N ALA A 381 40.26 -6.60 -20.77
CA ALA A 381 40.30 -7.89 -21.41
C ALA A 381 41.57 -7.92 -22.28
N ARG A 382 42.54 -8.76 -21.93
CA ARG A 382 43.55 -9.22 -22.88
C ARG A 382 42.95 -10.44 -23.59
N CYS A 383 42.88 -10.38 -24.92
CA CYS A 383 42.63 -11.54 -25.76
C CYS A 383 43.73 -12.60 -25.59
#